data_AF-A0A5A7VL07-F1
#
_entry.id   AF-A0A5A7VL07-F1
#
_cell.length_a   1.000
_cell.length_b   1.000
_cell.length_c   1.000
_cell.angle_alpha   90.00
_cell.angle_beta   90.00
_cell.angle_gamma   90.00
#
_symmetry.space_group_name_H-M   'P 1'
#
loop_
_entity.id
_entity.type
_entity.pdbx_description
1 polymer ?
#
loop_
_entity_poly.entity_id
_entity_poly.type
_entity_poly.pdbx_seq_one_letter_code
_entity_poly.pdbx_strand_id
1 'polypeptide(L)'
;METDDMFLQFEEDLDNIAGGSSSVGDNTAGSSSQQTTPTPRRRAQSRLLELERHVAINGRIPMTIAPGAEKPISPHAVRFSQTIGVCVRKTFPVRYLKWADVGREYIEVVKGDLQRLFVLDFNDQAMKSDPEEARANPPNALVGRDEDWHFLCDHYISRAFQEQSRTNKAVRQKQPYNHSSGSKSFLQRQYELAERRGQPIDRVELFRETHVRAGTFVSQAAEDAHNQMLEL
;
A
#
# COMPACT_ATOMS: atom_id res chain seq x y z
N MET A 1 -22.91 22.97 21.90
CA MET A 1 -23.34 21.57 22.08
C MET A 1 -22.65 20.79 20.97
N GLU A 2 -21.31 20.77 21.04
CA GLU A 2 -20.37 20.31 20.00
C GLU A 2 -19.08 19.77 20.68
N THR A 3 -18.80 20.27 21.89
CA THR A 3 -17.73 19.83 22.79
C THR A 3 -17.93 18.43 23.39
N ASP A 4 -19.18 18.02 23.66
CA ASP A 4 -19.52 16.67 24.16
C ASP A 4 -19.38 15.61 23.06
N ASP A 5 -19.55 16.00 21.79
CA ASP A 5 -19.53 15.10 20.63
C ASP A 5 -18.11 14.57 20.36
N MET A 6 -17.08 15.35 20.65
CA MET A 6 -15.68 14.92 20.47
C MET A 6 -15.20 13.95 21.56
N PHE A 7 -15.68 14.12 22.79
CA PHE A 7 -15.38 13.21 23.89
C PHE A 7 -16.07 11.85 23.66
N LEU A 8 -17.31 11.89 23.17
CA LEU A 8 -18.05 10.72 22.71
C LEU A 8 -17.40 10.07 21.48
N GLN A 9 -16.84 10.82 20.53
CA GLN A 9 -16.11 10.25 19.40
C GLN A 9 -14.83 9.52 19.83
N PHE A 10 -14.10 10.06 20.81
CA PHE A 10 -12.94 9.40 21.40
C PHE A 10 -13.36 8.15 22.21
N GLU A 11 -14.47 8.20 22.94
CA GLU A 11 -15.03 7.02 23.63
C GLU A 11 -15.58 5.96 22.66
N GLU A 12 -16.25 6.34 21.57
CA GLU A 12 -16.66 5.43 20.50
C GLU A 12 -15.45 4.76 19.82
N ASP A 13 -14.34 5.50 19.62
CA ASP A 13 -13.09 4.93 19.13
C ASP A 13 -12.45 3.95 20.14
N LEU A 14 -12.72 4.10 21.45
CA LEU A 14 -12.33 3.13 22.49
C LEU A 14 -13.23 1.88 22.47
N ASP A 15 -14.54 2.04 22.25
CA ASP A 15 -15.55 0.99 22.39
C ASP A 15 -15.85 0.21 21.09
N ASN A 16 -15.41 0.69 19.92
CA ASN A 16 -15.62 0.01 18.64
C ASN A 16 -14.78 -1.29 18.45
N ILE A 17 -14.15 -1.82 19.50
CA ILE A 17 -13.48 -3.14 19.53
C ILE A 17 -14.47 -4.25 19.94
N ALA A 18 -15.65 -4.30 19.33
CA ALA A 18 -16.49 -5.52 19.33
C ALA A 18 -16.69 -6.10 17.90
N GLY A 19 -16.18 -5.41 16.88
CA GLY A 19 -16.39 -5.77 15.47
C GLY A 19 -15.11 -6.10 14.71
N GLY A 20 -14.38 -7.13 15.13
CA GLY A 20 -13.43 -7.86 14.27
C GLY A 20 -12.04 -7.25 14.08
N SER A 21 -11.05 -7.78 14.80
CA SER A 21 -9.63 -7.73 14.40
C SER A 21 -8.91 -8.97 14.94
N SER A 22 -8.88 -10.04 14.15
CA SER A 22 -7.97 -11.18 14.39
C SER A 22 -6.62 -10.86 13.74
N SER A 23 -5.62 -10.50 14.55
CA SER A 23 -4.23 -10.30 14.13
C SER A 23 -3.37 -11.43 14.70
N VAL A 24 -3.03 -12.41 13.87
CA VAL A 24 -2.03 -13.45 14.17
C VAL A 24 -0.79 -13.18 13.31
N GLY A 25 0.37 -13.01 13.96
CA GLY A 25 1.68 -13.17 13.32
C GLY A 25 2.77 -12.26 13.88
N ASP A 26 3.44 -12.71 14.94
CA ASP A 26 4.76 -12.20 15.39
C ASP A 26 5.89 -12.94 14.67
N ASN A 27 6.94 -12.23 14.24
CA ASN A 27 8.24 -12.84 13.97
C ASN A 27 9.39 -11.87 14.30
N THR A 28 10.20 -12.27 15.28
CA THR A 28 11.45 -11.65 15.73
C THR A 28 12.65 -12.35 15.07
N ALA A 29 13.75 -11.58 14.89
CA ALA A 29 15.16 -11.96 14.73
C ALA A 29 15.80 -11.87 13.33
N GLY A 30 16.97 -11.19 13.28
CA GLY A 30 18.00 -11.39 12.25
C GLY A 30 18.73 -10.15 11.77
N SER A 31 19.59 -9.55 12.61
CA SER A 31 20.61 -8.59 12.16
C SER A 31 21.83 -9.34 11.63
N SER A 32 22.31 -9.01 10.43
CA SER A 32 23.72 -9.22 10.04
C SER A 32 24.07 -8.35 8.84
N SER A 33 24.98 -7.41 9.08
CA SER A 33 25.55 -6.48 8.08
C SER A 33 26.74 -7.14 7.40
N GLN A 34 26.74 -7.18 6.06
CA GLN A 34 27.96 -7.27 5.28
C GLN A 34 27.89 -6.29 4.10
N GLN A 35 28.71 -5.24 4.18
CA GLN A 35 28.98 -4.31 3.09
C GLN A 35 29.81 -5.01 2.00
N THR A 36 29.30 -5.02 0.78
CA THR A 36 30.11 -5.22 -0.43
C THR A 36 30.07 -3.96 -1.28
N THR A 37 31.25 -3.44 -1.61
CA THR A 37 31.48 -2.25 -2.43
C THR A 37 30.83 -2.39 -3.82
N PRO A 38 29.89 -1.51 -4.24
CA PRO A 38 29.24 -1.64 -5.54
C PRO A 38 30.14 -1.12 -6.66
N THR A 39 30.41 -1.96 -7.65
CA THR A 39 30.98 -1.58 -8.94
C THR A 39 30.12 -0.49 -9.60
N PRO A 40 30.70 0.56 -10.22
CA PRO A 40 29.92 1.66 -10.78
C PRO A 40 28.88 1.18 -11.81
N ARG A 41 27.60 1.30 -11.45
CA ARG A 41 26.49 0.97 -12.35
C ARG A 41 26.50 1.93 -13.54
N ARG A 42 26.71 1.41 -14.76
CA ARG A 42 26.48 2.18 -16.00
C ARG A 42 25.09 2.82 -15.98
N ARG A 43 25.01 4.13 -16.27
CA ARG A 43 23.78 4.93 -16.21
C ARG A 43 22.68 4.36 -17.13
N ALA A 44 21.43 4.32 -16.65
CA ALA A 44 20.29 3.69 -17.31
C ALA A 44 20.01 4.18 -18.75
N GLN A 45 20.38 5.42 -19.09
CA GLN A 45 20.21 5.99 -20.43
C GLN A 45 21.07 5.28 -21.49
N SER A 46 22.31 4.91 -21.15
CA SER A 46 23.20 4.18 -22.07
C SER A 46 22.65 2.80 -22.45
N ARG A 47 21.95 2.15 -21.49
CA ARG A 47 21.32 0.83 -21.68
C ARG A 47 20.09 0.92 -22.58
N LEU A 48 19.32 2.01 -22.53
CA LEU A 48 18.18 2.23 -23.42
C LEU A 48 18.64 2.45 -24.87
N LEU A 49 19.70 3.24 -25.09
CA LEU A 49 20.23 3.46 -26.45
C LEU A 49 20.76 2.16 -27.07
N GLU A 50 21.36 1.29 -26.27
CA GLU A 50 21.80 -0.04 -26.71
C GLU A 50 20.61 -0.94 -27.08
N LEU A 51 19.53 -0.87 -26.30
CA LEU A 51 18.28 -1.58 -26.57
C LEU A 51 17.61 -1.09 -27.85
N GLU A 52 17.54 0.23 -28.06
CA GLU A 52 16.98 0.83 -29.28
C GLU A 52 17.75 0.39 -30.53
N ARG A 53 19.09 0.35 -30.46
CA ARG A 53 19.92 -0.18 -31.56
C ARG A 53 19.65 -1.66 -31.81
N HIS A 54 19.52 -2.46 -30.76
CA HIS A 54 19.22 -3.88 -30.90
C HIS A 54 17.86 -4.09 -31.59
N VAL A 55 16.84 -3.32 -31.20
CA VAL A 55 15.50 -3.39 -31.79
C VAL A 55 15.50 -2.93 -33.25
N ALA A 56 16.27 -1.90 -33.59
CA ALA A 56 16.39 -1.42 -34.97
C ALA A 56 17.00 -2.47 -35.92
N ILE A 57 17.88 -3.33 -35.42
CA ILE A 57 18.56 -4.37 -36.20
C ILE A 57 17.77 -5.68 -36.22
N ASN A 58 17.26 -6.11 -35.06
CA ASN A 58 16.71 -7.46 -34.86
C ASN A 58 15.18 -7.48 -34.73
N GLY A 59 14.52 -6.32 -34.77
CA GLY A 59 13.10 -6.19 -34.50
C GLY A 59 12.76 -6.11 -33.02
N ARG A 60 11.46 -5.97 -32.73
CA ARG A 60 10.95 -5.83 -31.35
C ARG A 60 11.15 -7.11 -30.56
N ILE A 61 11.43 -6.96 -29.27
CA ILE A 61 11.69 -8.11 -28.39
C ILE A 61 10.36 -8.76 -27.98
N PRO A 62 10.14 -10.07 -28.21
CA PRO A 62 8.97 -10.77 -27.72
C PRO A 62 8.88 -10.72 -26.19
N MET A 63 7.71 -10.37 -25.69
CA MET A 63 7.40 -10.34 -24.26
C MET A 63 5.99 -10.92 -24.06
N THR A 64 5.90 -11.97 -23.25
CA THR A 64 4.61 -12.55 -22.88
C THR A 64 4.37 -12.29 -21.40
N ILE A 65 3.17 -11.88 -21.02
CA ILE A 65 2.77 -11.88 -19.62
C ILE A 65 2.08 -13.21 -19.38
N ALA A 66 2.54 -14.00 -18.42
CA ALA A 66 1.83 -15.23 -18.09
C ALA A 66 0.47 -14.89 -17.48
N PRO A 67 -0.64 -15.47 -18.01
CA PRO A 67 -1.90 -15.51 -17.29
C PRO A 67 -1.69 -16.12 -15.89
N GLY A 68 -2.35 -15.56 -14.88
CA GLY A 68 -2.31 -16.00 -13.48
C GLY A 68 -1.12 -15.49 -12.67
N ALA A 69 0.03 -15.25 -13.31
CA ALA A 69 1.23 -14.77 -12.61
C ALA A 69 1.44 -13.25 -12.72
N GLU A 70 0.74 -12.58 -13.64
CA GLU A 70 0.84 -11.14 -13.96
C GLU A 70 2.29 -10.64 -14.16
N LYS A 71 3.21 -11.56 -14.52
CA LYS A 71 4.64 -11.29 -14.64
C LYS A 71 5.12 -11.47 -16.07
N PRO A 72 6.03 -10.60 -16.56
CA PRO A 72 6.65 -10.75 -17.86
C PRO A 72 7.57 -11.99 -17.87
N ILE A 73 7.33 -12.89 -18.81
CA ILE A 73 8.17 -14.06 -19.12
C ILE A 73 8.94 -13.76 -20.40
N SER A 74 10.26 -13.62 -20.25
CA SER A 74 11.20 -13.48 -21.35
C SER A 74 12.63 -13.60 -20.83
N PRO A 75 13.59 -14.11 -21.64
CA PRO A 75 15.03 -13.96 -21.35
C PRO A 75 15.45 -12.49 -21.12
N HIS A 76 14.62 -11.53 -21.53
CA HIS A 76 14.84 -10.10 -21.39
C HIS A 76 13.93 -9.41 -20.37
N ALA A 77 13.26 -10.14 -19.47
CA ALA A 77 12.37 -9.56 -18.44
C ALA A 77 13.04 -8.47 -17.59
N VAL A 78 14.32 -8.67 -17.21
CA VAL A 78 15.10 -7.66 -16.48
C VAL A 78 15.29 -6.37 -17.29
N ARG A 79 15.49 -6.48 -18.61
CA ARG A 79 15.61 -5.32 -19.51
C ARG A 79 14.27 -4.60 -19.62
N PHE A 80 13.17 -5.34 -19.71
CA PHE A 80 11.82 -4.79 -19.73
C PHE A 80 11.53 -3.94 -18.48
N SER A 81 11.78 -4.45 -17.26
CA SER A 81 11.59 -3.68 -16.02
C SER A 81 12.46 -2.40 -15.97
N GLN A 82 13.71 -2.48 -16.44
CA GLN A 82 14.59 -1.30 -16.51
C GLN A 82 14.04 -0.26 -17.47
N THR A 83 13.55 -0.68 -18.64
CA THR A 83 12.95 0.19 -19.65
C THR A 83 11.70 0.88 -19.12
N ILE A 84 10.80 0.16 -18.43
CA ILE A 84 9.64 0.77 -17.75
C ILE A 84 10.10 1.94 -16.88
N GLY A 85 11.10 1.72 -16.03
CA GLY A 85 11.62 2.76 -15.15
C GLY A 85 12.20 3.95 -15.91
N VAL A 86 12.82 3.74 -17.08
CA VAL A 86 13.33 4.85 -17.91
C VAL A 86 12.20 5.61 -18.61
N CYS A 87 11.24 4.91 -19.21
CA CYS A 87 10.07 5.51 -19.85
C CYS A 87 9.27 6.36 -18.86
N VAL A 88 8.98 5.82 -17.67
CA VAL A 88 8.30 6.56 -16.60
C VAL A 88 9.09 7.81 -16.23
N ARG A 89 10.40 7.71 -15.95
CA ARG A 89 11.22 8.89 -15.57
C ARG A 89 11.36 9.94 -16.68
N LYS A 90 11.29 9.55 -17.96
CA LYS A 90 11.34 10.49 -19.09
C LYS A 90 10.02 11.22 -19.29
N THR A 91 8.91 10.51 -19.10
CA THR A 91 7.58 10.98 -19.52
C THR A 91 6.77 11.57 -18.37
N PHE A 92 6.95 11.08 -17.14
CA PHE A 92 6.10 11.46 -16.01
C PHE A 92 6.52 12.82 -15.42
N PRO A 93 5.58 13.77 -15.28
CA PRO A 93 5.83 15.03 -14.60
C PRO A 93 6.10 14.84 -13.11
N VAL A 94 7.14 15.48 -12.59
CA VAL A 94 7.56 15.41 -11.18
C VAL A 94 6.50 15.95 -10.21
N ARG A 95 5.53 16.72 -10.69
CA ARG A 95 4.44 17.31 -9.89
C ARG A 95 3.42 16.29 -9.35
N TYR A 96 3.32 15.10 -9.94
CA TYR A 96 2.36 14.08 -9.48
C TYR A 96 3.01 13.18 -8.42
N LEU A 97 2.50 13.26 -7.19
CA LEU A 97 3.00 12.47 -6.05
C LEU A 97 2.37 11.09 -5.96
N LYS A 98 1.22 10.86 -6.61
CA LYS A 98 0.51 9.58 -6.63
C LYS A 98 0.19 9.16 -8.06
N TRP A 99 0.23 7.86 -8.31
CA TRP A 99 -0.11 7.27 -9.61
C TRP A 99 -1.54 7.59 -10.04
N ALA A 100 -2.49 7.61 -9.11
CA ALA A 100 -3.90 7.89 -9.38
C ALA A 100 -4.16 9.31 -9.90
N ASP A 101 -3.24 10.25 -9.62
CA ASP A 101 -3.36 11.65 -10.02
C ASP A 101 -2.78 11.89 -11.43
N VAL A 102 -2.11 10.90 -12.00
CA VAL A 102 -1.51 11.00 -13.33
C VAL A 102 -2.59 10.82 -14.40
N GLY A 103 -2.68 11.79 -15.31
CA GLY A 103 -3.58 11.72 -16.45
C GLY A 103 -3.29 10.54 -17.37
N ARG A 104 -4.35 9.97 -17.96
CA ARG A 104 -4.25 8.79 -18.83
C ARG A 104 -3.35 9.02 -20.03
N GLU A 105 -3.25 10.25 -20.52
CA GLU A 105 -2.38 10.66 -21.62
C GLU A 105 -0.91 10.28 -21.38
N TYR A 106 -0.39 10.42 -20.16
CA TYR A 106 1.00 10.06 -19.84
C TYR A 106 1.20 8.55 -19.81
N ILE A 107 0.19 7.82 -19.31
CA ILE A 107 0.20 6.36 -19.26
C ILE A 107 0.23 5.79 -20.69
N GLU A 108 -0.58 6.34 -21.59
CA GLU A 108 -0.62 5.92 -23.00
C GLU A 108 0.69 6.22 -23.73
N VAL A 109 1.37 7.34 -23.45
CA VAL A 109 2.71 7.60 -24.00
C VAL A 109 3.73 6.55 -23.55
N VAL A 110 3.73 6.18 -22.26
CA VAL A 110 4.64 5.14 -21.76
C VAL A 110 4.31 3.77 -22.34
N LYS A 111 3.01 3.42 -22.51
CA LYS A 111 2.61 2.19 -23.22
C LYS A 111 3.12 2.17 -24.66
N GLY A 112 2.98 3.28 -25.38
CA GLY A 112 3.48 3.42 -26.75
C GLY A 112 4.99 3.24 -26.86
N ASP A 113 5.76 3.84 -25.93
CA ASP A 113 7.22 3.66 -25.86
C ASP A 113 7.61 2.20 -25.61
N LEU A 114 6.88 1.51 -24.73
CA LEU A 114 7.11 0.09 -24.45
C LEU A 114 6.75 -0.79 -25.65
N GLN A 115 5.62 -0.53 -26.32
CA GLN A 115 5.21 -1.23 -27.54
C GLN A 115 6.17 -1.01 -28.71
N ARG A 116 6.90 0.11 -28.75
CA ARG A 116 7.96 0.33 -29.75
C ARG A 116 9.12 -0.64 -29.57
N LEU A 117 9.42 -1.02 -28.33
CA LEU A 117 10.60 -1.81 -27.97
C LEU A 117 10.30 -3.31 -27.81
N PHE A 118 9.07 -3.62 -27.39
CA PHE A 118 8.62 -4.97 -27.08
C PHE A 118 7.36 -5.33 -27.87
N VAL A 119 7.25 -6.58 -28.31
CA VAL A 119 5.98 -7.15 -28.76
C VAL A 119 5.22 -7.53 -27.50
N LEU A 120 4.28 -6.67 -27.10
CA LEU A 120 3.49 -6.80 -25.87
C LEU A 120 2.07 -6.32 -26.12
N ASP A 121 1.09 -7.13 -25.74
CA ASP A 121 -0.32 -6.73 -25.74
C ASP A 121 -0.73 -6.28 -24.34
N PHE A 122 -1.04 -4.98 -24.19
CA PHE A 122 -1.54 -4.41 -22.94
C PHE A 122 -3.05 -4.62 -22.75
N ASN A 123 -3.74 -5.09 -23.79
CA ASN A 123 -5.19 -5.37 -23.77
C ASN A 123 -5.48 -6.86 -23.59
N ASP A 124 -4.44 -7.69 -23.39
CA ASP A 124 -4.61 -9.10 -23.07
C ASP A 124 -5.51 -9.21 -21.82
N GLN A 125 -6.54 -10.05 -21.91
CA GLN A 125 -7.55 -10.25 -20.86
C GLN A 125 -6.92 -10.66 -19.52
N ALA A 126 -5.70 -11.19 -19.54
CA ALA A 126 -4.88 -11.54 -18.37
C ALA A 126 -4.66 -10.40 -17.35
N MET A 127 -4.91 -9.12 -17.70
CA MET A 127 -4.80 -7.98 -16.78
C MET A 127 -6.10 -7.59 -16.08
N LYS A 128 -7.24 -8.17 -16.50
CA LYS A 128 -8.48 -8.11 -15.72
C LYS A 128 -8.55 -9.45 -15.01
N SER A 129 -8.09 -9.51 -13.75
CA SER A 129 -8.17 -10.73 -12.96
C SER A 129 -9.61 -11.24 -13.01
N ASP A 130 -9.80 -12.33 -13.75
CA ASP A 130 -11.08 -13.00 -13.86
C ASP A 130 -11.34 -13.66 -12.49
N PRO A 131 -12.52 -13.49 -11.87
CA PRO A 131 -12.89 -14.24 -10.67
C PRO A 131 -12.57 -15.74 -10.78
N GLU A 132 -12.71 -16.34 -11.97
CA GLU A 132 -12.37 -17.75 -12.20
C GLU A 132 -10.86 -18.01 -12.15
N GLU A 133 -10.05 -17.10 -12.69
CA GLU A 133 -8.59 -17.18 -12.67
C GLU A 133 -8.03 -16.97 -11.25
N ALA A 134 -8.63 -16.07 -10.46
CA ALA A 134 -8.26 -15.89 -9.06
C ALA A 134 -8.52 -17.17 -8.25
N ARG A 135 -9.69 -17.82 -8.47
CA ARG A 135 -10.04 -19.09 -7.82
C ARG A 135 -9.08 -20.23 -8.20
N ALA A 136 -8.58 -20.26 -9.44
CA ALA A 136 -7.63 -21.28 -9.91
C ALA A 136 -6.21 -21.16 -9.33
N ASN A 137 -5.87 -20.05 -8.67
CA ASN A 137 -4.52 -19.75 -8.20
C ASN A 137 -4.48 -19.49 -6.67
N PRO A 138 -4.77 -20.48 -5.82
CA PRO A 138 -4.68 -20.32 -4.37
C PRO A 138 -3.25 -20.07 -3.90
N PRO A 139 -3.04 -19.22 -2.87
CA PRO A 139 -1.75 -19.11 -2.20
C PRO A 139 -1.28 -20.48 -1.67
N ASN A 140 0.03 -20.73 -1.67
CA ASN A 140 0.60 -22.00 -1.22
C ASN A 140 0.12 -22.46 0.18
N ALA A 141 -0.19 -21.51 1.07
CA ALA A 141 -0.69 -21.79 2.42
C ALA A 141 -2.13 -22.37 2.44
N LEU A 142 -2.86 -22.27 1.33
CA LEU A 142 -4.24 -22.74 1.16
C LEU A 142 -4.35 -23.91 0.18
N VAL A 143 -3.22 -24.47 -0.29
CA VAL A 143 -3.23 -25.67 -1.13
C VAL A 143 -3.90 -26.82 -0.37
N GLY A 144 -4.95 -27.41 -0.95
CA GLY A 144 -5.77 -28.45 -0.31
C GLY A 144 -6.90 -27.91 0.59
N ARG A 145 -7.09 -26.59 0.65
CA ARG A 145 -8.24 -25.90 1.27
C ARG A 145 -8.98 -25.05 0.24
N ASP A 146 -9.33 -25.68 -0.87
CA ASP A 146 -9.90 -25.00 -2.04
C ASP A 146 -11.25 -24.33 -1.71
N GLU A 147 -12.05 -24.92 -0.81
CA GLU A 147 -13.31 -24.35 -0.34
C GLU A 147 -13.11 -23.01 0.41
N ASP A 148 -12.09 -22.92 1.26
CA ASP A 148 -11.76 -21.70 1.99
C ASP A 148 -11.29 -20.60 1.02
N TRP A 149 -10.48 -20.97 0.02
CA TRP A 149 -10.02 -20.02 -1.00
C TRP A 149 -11.18 -19.51 -1.86
N HIS A 150 -12.06 -20.41 -2.32
CA HIS A 150 -13.25 -20.03 -3.07
C HIS A 150 -14.17 -19.13 -2.25
N PHE A 151 -14.40 -19.44 -0.98
CA PHE A 151 -15.18 -18.59 -0.08
C PHE A 151 -14.59 -17.17 0.02
N LEU A 152 -13.27 -17.04 0.16
CA LEU A 152 -12.61 -15.73 0.23
C LEU A 152 -12.78 -14.96 -1.08
N CYS A 153 -12.55 -15.59 -2.24
CA CYS A 153 -12.78 -14.97 -3.54
C CYS A 153 -14.21 -14.42 -3.65
N ASP A 154 -15.20 -15.23 -3.27
CA ASP A 154 -16.62 -14.88 -3.38
C ASP A 154 -17.01 -13.79 -2.40
N HIS A 155 -16.49 -13.86 -1.17
CA HIS A 155 -16.71 -12.87 -0.15
C HIS A 155 -16.22 -11.48 -0.60
N TYR A 156 -14.99 -11.37 -1.09
CA TYR A 156 -14.41 -10.08 -1.49
C TYR A 156 -15.03 -9.50 -2.77
N ILE A 157 -15.52 -10.35 -3.68
CA ILE A 157 -16.21 -9.91 -4.91
C ILE A 157 -17.69 -9.61 -4.64
N SER A 158 -18.26 -10.13 -3.56
CA SER A 158 -19.67 -9.91 -3.21
C SER A 158 -20.04 -8.43 -3.15
N ARG A 159 -21.25 -8.11 -3.61
CA ARG A 159 -21.79 -6.75 -3.56
C ARG A 159 -21.81 -6.20 -2.14
N ALA A 160 -22.18 -7.03 -1.16
CA ALA A 160 -22.23 -6.66 0.25
C ALA A 160 -20.85 -6.20 0.76
N PHE A 161 -19.78 -6.96 0.48
CA PHE A 161 -18.43 -6.57 0.88
C PHE A 161 -17.98 -5.29 0.17
N GLN A 162 -18.25 -5.16 -1.13
CA GLN A 162 -17.89 -3.95 -1.88
C GLN A 162 -18.60 -2.69 -1.34
N GLU A 163 -19.88 -2.80 -1.01
CA GLU A 163 -20.65 -1.71 -0.38
C GLU A 163 -20.09 -1.37 1.00
N GLN A 164 -19.82 -2.38 1.85
CA GLN A 164 -19.18 -2.18 3.15
C GLN A 164 -17.82 -1.50 3.03
N SER A 165 -16.98 -1.93 2.07
CA SER A 165 -15.67 -1.34 1.83
C SER A 165 -15.78 0.13 1.40
N ARG A 166 -16.73 0.49 0.53
CA ARG A 166 -17.00 1.88 0.13
C ARG A 166 -17.42 2.74 1.32
N THR A 167 -18.33 2.23 2.15
CA THR A 167 -18.78 2.92 3.37
C THR A 167 -17.62 3.12 4.34
N ASN A 168 -16.87 2.07 4.65
CA ASN A 168 -15.70 2.14 5.54
C ASN A 168 -14.66 3.13 5.02
N LYS A 169 -14.45 3.21 3.71
CA LYS A 169 -13.56 4.20 3.09
C LYS A 169 -14.07 5.63 3.28
N ALA A 170 -15.36 5.87 3.08
CA ALA A 170 -15.96 7.18 3.30
C ALA A 170 -15.89 7.60 4.79
N VAL A 171 -16.11 6.67 5.72
CA VAL A 171 -15.95 6.91 7.17
C VAL A 171 -14.51 7.25 7.51
N ARG A 172 -13.52 6.48 7.03
CA ARG A 172 -12.09 6.77 7.25
C ARG A 172 -11.67 8.12 6.68
N GLN A 173 -12.28 8.60 5.60
CA GLN A 173 -12.02 9.93 5.07
C GLN A 173 -12.54 11.06 5.97
N LYS A 174 -13.53 10.77 6.82
CA LYS A 174 -14.07 11.73 7.79
C LYS A 174 -13.25 11.78 9.09
N GLN A 175 -12.39 10.80 9.36
CA GLN A 175 -11.56 10.84 10.57
C GLN A 175 -10.61 12.06 10.52
N PRO A 176 -10.69 12.98 11.49
CA PRO A 176 -9.98 14.26 11.45
C PRO A 176 -8.47 14.11 11.67
N TYR A 177 -8.04 13.04 12.34
CA TYR A 177 -6.64 12.75 12.62
C TYR A 177 -6.42 11.25 12.83
N ASN A 178 -5.19 10.79 12.58
CA ASN A 178 -4.79 9.40 12.82
C ASN A 178 -4.02 9.30 14.14
N HIS A 179 -4.19 8.22 14.89
CA HIS A 179 -3.31 7.91 16.02
C HIS A 179 -2.02 7.18 15.56
N SER A 180 -0.98 7.23 16.37
CA SER A 180 0.33 6.58 16.15
C SER A 180 0.56 5.32 16.99
N SER A 181 -0.50 4.81 17.64
CA SER A 181 -0.45 3.62 18.50
C SER A 181 -0.04 2.33 17.79
N GLY A 182 -0.14 2.29 16.46
CA GLY A 182 0.10 1.09 15.65
C GLY A 182 -1.05 0.10 15.81
N SER A 183 -0.72 -1.19 15.99
CA SER A 183 -1.70 -2.27 16.24
C SER A 183 -2.17 -2.35 17.69
N LYS A 184 -1.61 -1.55 18.59
CA LYS A 184 -1.99 -1.57 20.00
C LYS A 184 -3.24 -0.73 20.22
N SER A 185 -4.20 -1.28 20.97
CA SER A 185 -5.35 -0.53 21.46
C SER A 185 -4.90 0.59 22.40
N PHE A 186 -5.76 1.59 22.58
CA PHE A 186 -5.52 2.65 23.54
C PHE A 186 -5.40 2.12 24.97
N LEU A 187 -6.21 1.13 25.37
CA LEU A 187 -6.08 0.45 26.67
C LEU A 187 -4.70 -0.21 26.84
N GLN A 188 -4.22 -0.92 25.82
CA GLN A 188 -2.89 -1.52 25.86
C GLN A 188 -1.79 -0.45 25.97
N ARG A 189 -1.93 0.66 25.25
CA ARG A 189 -1.00 1.80 25.34
C ARG A 189 -1.02 2.46 26.70
N GLN A 190 -2.19 2.66 27.28
CA GLN A 190 -2.35 3.22 28.60
C GLN A 190 -1.69 2.35 29.66
N TYR A 191 -1.92 1.03 29.61
CA TYR A 191 -1.28 0.06 30.50
C TYR A 191 0.25 0.12 30.39
N GLU A 192 0.80 0.04 29.18
CA GLU A 192 2.26 0.08 28.96
C GLU A 192 2.90 1.38 29.43
N LEU A 193 2.20 2.51 29.26
CA LEU A 193 2.70 3.80 29.70
C LEU A 193 2.63 3.93 31.23
N ALA A 194 1.56 3.43 31.85
CA ALA A 194 1.42 3.44 33.30
C ALA A 194 2.49 2.58 33.98
N GLU A 195 2.78 1.39 33.43
CA GLU A 195 3.88 0.53 33.88
C GLU A 195 5.25 1.24 33.78
N ARG A 196 5.50 1.95 32.66
CA ARG A 196 6.78 2.66 32.46
C ARG A 196 6.95 3.88 33.37
N ARG A 197 5.86 4.61 33.66
CA ARG A 197 5.89 5.82 34.51
C ARG A 197 5.69 5.50 35.99
N GLY A 198 5.19 4.31 36.32
CA GLY A 198 4.81 3.93 37.68
C GLY A 198 3.58 4.68 38.21
N GLN A 199 2.80 5.32 37.34
CA GLN A 199 1.64 6.13 37.66
C GLN A 199 0.55 5.97 36.61
N PRO A 200 -0.74 6.05 36.98
CA PRO A 200 -1.82 5.99 36.01
C PRO A 200 -1.74 7.18 35.04
N ILE A 201 -1.94 6.91 33.76
CA ILE A 201 -1.99 7.92 32.69
C ILE A 201 -3.44 8.33 32.48
N ASP A 202 -3.72 9.63 32.51
CA ASP A 202 -5.04 10.16 32.18
C ASP A 202 -5.32 10.15 30.68
N ARG A 203 -6.56 10.48 30.30
CA ARG A 203 -7.01 10.40 28.90
C ARG A 203 -6.38 11.45 28.01
N VAL A 204 -6.11 12.66 28.52
CA VAL A 204 -5.51 13.76 27.76
C VAL A 204 -4.04 13.46 27.51
N GLU A 205 -3.34 12.97 28.53
CA GLU A 205 -1.97 12.47 28.39
C GLU A 205 -1.89 11.30 27.41
N LEU A 206 -2.81 10.33 27.49
CA LEU A 206 -2.87 9.21 26.55
C LEU A 206 -3.10 9.70 25.11
N PHE A 207 -3.98 10.68 24.90
CA PHE A 207 -4.21 11.29 23.60
C PHE A 207 -2.91 11.90 23.06
N ARG A 208 -2.20 12.70 23.87
CA ARG A 208 -0.92 13.30 23.49
C ARG A 208 0.13 12.26 23.12
N GLU A 209 0.32 11.24 23.96
CA GLU A 209 1.31 10.18 23.73
C GLU A 209 1.03 9.38 22.45
N THR A 210 -0.23 9.27 22.07
CA THR A 210 -0.65 8.52 20.89
C THR A 210 -0.75 9.38 19.63
N HIS A 211 -0.81 10.71 19.74
CA HIS A 211 -0.93 11.62 18.59
C HIS A 211 0.29 12.52 18.39
N VAL A 212 1.38 12.26 19.12
CA VAL A 212 2.68 12.93 18.94
C VAL A 212 3.72 11.94 18.42
N ARG A 213 4.47 12.35 17.38
CA ARG A 213 5.60 11.60 16.83
C ARG A 213 6.83 12.50 16.79
N ALA A 214 7.93 12.03 17.38
CA ALA A 214 9.19 12.78 17.45
C ALA A 214 9.04 14.21 18.01
N GLY A 215 8.10 14.41 18.95
CA GLY A 215 7.86 15.69 19.60
C GLY A 215 6.87 16.63 18.87
N THR A 216 6.32 16.22 17.73
CA THR A 216 5.32 17.02 16.98
C THR A 216 4.01 16.25 16.84
N PHE A 217 2.88 16.95 16.91
CA PHE A 217 1.58 16.34 16.64
C PHE A 217 1.51 15.81 15.20
N VAL A 218 0.80 14.70 15.03
CA VAL A 218 0.61 14.01 13.74
C VAL A 218 -0.18 14.83 12.72
N SER A 219 -0.99 15.79 13.16
CA SER A 219 -1.66 16.79 12.32
C SER A 219 -2.06 18.01 13.16
N GLN A 220 -2.34 19.14 12.49
CA GLN A 220 -2.86 20.34 13.16
C GLN A 220 -4.20 20.06 13.87
N ALA A 221 -5.09 19.31 13.23
CA ALA A 221 -6.37 18.93 13.82
C ALA A 221 -6.21 18.13 15.13
N ALA A 222 -5.16 17.32 15.26
CA ALA A 222 -4.86 16.60 16.51
C ALA A 222 -4.33 17.56 17.60
N GLU A 223 -3.51 18.54 17.23
CA GLU A 223 -3.04 19.58 18.17
C GLU A 223 -4.20 20.45 18.66
N ASP A 224 -5.08 20.88 17.75
CA ASP A 224 -6.25 21.68 18.08
C ASP A 224 -7.20 20.92 19.01
N ALA A 225 -7.44 19.63 18.73
CA ALA A 225 -8.24 18.75 19.59
C ALA A 225 -7.62 18.58 20.99
N HIS A 226 -6.30 18.37 21.07
CA HIS A 226 -5.60 18.28 22.35
C HIS A 226 -5.71 19.58 23.16
N ASN A 227 -5.57 20.75 22.50
CA ASN A 227 -5.69 22.03 23.18
C ASN A 227 -7.11 22.26 23.71
N GLN A 228 -8.14 21.87 22.96
CA GLN A 228 -9.53 21.91 23.44
C GLN A 228 -9.76 21.00 24.64
N MET A 229 -9.14 19.81 24.66
CA MET A 229 -9.22 18.91 25.82
C MET A 229 -8.61 19.51 27.10
N LEU A 230 -7.65 20.42 26.99
CA LEU A 230 -7.03 21.11 28.14
C LEU A 230 -7.88 22.28 28.67
N GLU A 231 -8.83 22.78 27.87
CA GLU A 231 -9.72 23.90 28.24
C GLU A 231 -10.99 23.44 28.96
N LEU A 232 -11.24 22.13 29.05
CA LEU A 232 -12.35 21.47 29.76
C LEU A 232 -12.00 21.19 31.23
#